data_AF-A0A3L7Y3G1-F1
#
_entry.id   AF-A0A3L7Y3G1-F1
#
_cell.length_a   1.000
_cell.length_b   1.000
_cell.length_c   1.000
_cell.angle_alpha   90.00
_cell.angle_beta   90.00
_cell.angle_gamma   90.00
#
_symmetry.space_group_name_H-M   'P 1'
#
loop_
_entity.id
_entity.type
_entity.pdbx_description
1 polymer ?
#
loop_
_entity_poly.entity_id
_entity_poly.type
_entity_poly.pdbx_seq_one_letter_code
_entity_poly.pdbx_strand_id
1 'polypeptide(L)' 'MSNESTTPRPDRATLMREHDQARADRAALTPGSAEWRAAAARVAAIEVELAKITALSVPPARVARPEAKGK' A
#
# COMPACT_ATOMS: atom_id res chain seq x y z
N MET A 1 18.03 25.53 4.60
CA MET A 1 16.74 24.96 4.18
C MET A 1 17.05 23.68 3.43
N SER A 2 16.79 22.53 4.03
CA SER A 2 17.06 21.23 3.40
C SER A 2 16.02 21.01 2.30
N ASN A 3 16.44 21.02 1.04
CA ASN A 3 15.66 20.47 -0.06
C ASN A 3 15.59 18.96 0.18
N GLU A 4 14.67 18.52 1.04
CA GLU A 4 14.19 17.15 0.97
C GLU A 4 13.50 17.04 -0.38
N SER A 5 14.22 16.43 -1.32
CA SER A 5 13.75 15.98 -2.62
C SER A 5 12.55 15.07 -2.38
N THR A 6 11.38 15.67 -2.19
CA THR A 6 10.11 14.98 -2.03
C THR A 6 9.82 14.37 -3.37
N THR A 7 10.34 13.17 -3.60
CA THR A 7 9.93 12.36 -4.74
C THR A 7 8.42 12.22 -4.58
N PRO A 8 7.61 12.68 -5.54
CA PRO A 8 6.16 12.59 -5.42
C PRO A 8 5.80 11.14 -5.13
N ARG A 9 5.06 10.90 -4.03
CA ARG A 9 4.55 9.55 -3.76
C ARG A 9 3.77 9.11 -5.00
N PRO A 10 4.04 7.92 -5.56
CA PRO A 10 3.39 7.47 -6.79
C PRO A 10 1.87 7.47 -6.60
N ASP A 11 1.16 7.98 -7.61
CA ASP A 11 -0.30 7.97 -7.61
C ASP A 11 -0.84 6.53 -7.70
N ARG A 12 -2.15 6.38 -7.44
CA ARG A 12 -2.82 5.07 -7.44
C ARG A 12 -2.69 4.35 -8.79
N ALA A 13 -2.79 5.06 -9.92
CA ALA A 13 -2.74 4.44 -11.24
C ALA A 13 -1.34 3.89 -11.55
N THR A 14 -0.31 4.62 -11.13
CA THR A 14 1.09 4.18 -11.23
C THR A 14 1.32 2.95 -10.35
N LEU A 15 0.90 2.96 -9.09
CA LEU A 15 1.02 1.79 -8.21
C LEU A 15 0.26 0.57 -8.74
N MET A 16 -0.88 0.74 -9.40
CA MET A 16 -1.62 -0.39 -9.99
C MET A 16 -0.86 -1.02 -11.16
N ARG A 17 -0.28 -0.22 -12.05
CA ARG A 17 0.57 -0.76 -13.13
C ARG A 17 1.79 -1.50 -12.58
N GLU A 18 2.43 -0.95 -11.55
CA GLU A 18 3.56 -1.60 -10.89
C GLU A 18 3.15 -2.91 -10.18
N HIS A 19 1.97 -2.94 -9.57
CA HIS A 19 1.42 -4.15 -8.95
C HIS A 19 1.20 -5.26 -9.98
N ASP A 20 0.57 -4.93 -11.10
CA ASP A 20 0.29 -5.88 -12.18
C ASP A 20 1.59 -6.46 -12.75
N GLN A 21 2.59 -5.59 -12.99
CA GLN A 21 3.90 -6.04 -13.45
C GLN A 21 4.59 -6.94 -12.41
N ALA A 22 4.61 -6.54 -11.14
CA ALA A 22 5.23 -7.34 -10.08
C ALA A 22 4.53 -8.69 -9.89
N ARG A 23 3.22 -8.77 -10.11
CA ARG A 23 2.48 -10.04 -10.12
C ARG A 23 2.84 -10.92 -11.31
N ALA A 24 3.00 -10.33 -12.50
CA ALA A 24 3.45 -11.05 -13.69
C ALA A 24 4.87 -11.60 -13.50
N ASP A 25 5.80 -10.77 -13.01
CA ASP A 25 7.18 -11.16 -12.72
C ASP A 25 7.21 -12.33 -11.71
N ARG A 26 6.41 -12.25 -10.64
CA ARG A 26 6.31 -13.34 -9.66
C ARG A 26 5.76 -14.63 -10.26
N ALA A 27 4.77 -14.53 -11.15
CA ALA A 27 4.16 -15.69 -11.79
C ALA A 27 5.10 -16.40 -12.78
N ALA A 28 6.06 -15.68 -13.36
CA ALA A 28 7.08 -16.22 -14.24
C ALA A 28 8.23 -16.93 -13.50
N LEU A 29 8.34 -16.74 -12.18
CA LEU A 29 9.43 -17.29 -11.36
C LEU A 29 9.02 -18.59 -10.67
N THR A 30 10.01 -19.46 -10.44
CA THR A 30 9.82 -20.72 -9.71
C THR A 30 9.38 -20.47 -8.27
N PRO A 31 8.21 -20.99 -7.83
CA PRO A 31 7.73 -20.82 -6.47
C PRO A 31 8.78 -21.26 -5.43
N GLY A 32 9.03 -20.41 -4.44
CA GLY A 32 9.99 -20.68 -3.35
C GLY A 32 11.44 -20.25 -3.63
N SER A 33 11.78 -19.89 -4.88
CA SER A 33 13.11 -19.34 -5.21
C SER A 33 13.36 -17.99 -4.49
N ALA A 34 14.61 -17.57 -4.41
CA ALA A 34 14.96 -16.28 -3.80
C ALA A 34 14.36 -15.11 -4.58
N GLU A 35 14.39 -15.20 -5.90
CA GLU A 35 13.81 -14.24 -6.84
C GLU A 35 12.29 -14.20 -6.69
N TRP A 36 11.63 -15.36 -6.56
CA TRP A 36 10.19 -15.41 -6.33
C TRP A 36 9.80 -14.74 -5.00
N ARG A 37 10.58 -14.98 -3.94
CA ARG A 37 10.37 -14.32 -2.63
C ARG A 37 10.59 -12.82 -2.70
N ALA A 38 11.59 -12.36 -3.44
CA ALA A 38 11.83 -10.93 -3.66
C ALA A 38 10.67 -10.28 -4.45
N ALA A 39 10.18 -10.93 -5.51
CA ALA A 39 9.01 -10.47 -6.25
C ALA A 39 7.74 -10.47 -5.38
N ALA A 40 7.55 -11.48 -4.52
CA ALA A 40 6.45 -11.54 -3.56
C ALA A 40 6.48 -10.37 -2.56
N ALA A 41 7.66 -10.05 -2.03
CA ALA A 41 7.85 -8.90 -1.13
C ALA A 41 7.53 -7.57 -1.83
N ARG A 42 7.91 -7.43 -3.11
CA ARG A 42 7.60 -6.25 -3.91
C ARG A 42 6.10 -6.08 -4.14
N VAL A 43 5.37 -7.16 -4.44
CA VAL A 43 3.90 -7.15 -4.54
C VAL A 43 3.26 -6.67 -3.23
N ALA A 44 3.69 -7.23 -2.10
CA ALA A 44 3.16 -6.86 -0.78
C ALA A 44 3.44 -5.38 -0.42
N ALA A 45 4.63 -4.87 -0.76
CA ALA A 45 4.96 -3.46 -0.52
C ALA A 45 4.04 -2.50 -1.29
N ILE A 46 3.73 -2.83 -2.55
CA ILE A 46 2.83 -2.03 -3.39
C ILE A 46 1.39 -2.09 -2.84
N GLU A 47 0.92 -3.27 -2.40
CA GLU A 47 -0.38 -3.44 -1.75
C GLU A 47 -0.54 -2.57 -0.50
N VAL A 48 0.53 -2.45 0.31
CA VAL A 48 0.54 -1.56 1.47
C VAL A 48 0.41 -0.08 1.07
N GLU A 49 1.13 0.37 0.04
CA GLU A 49 1.00 1.77 -0.42
C GLU A 49 -0.39 2.05 -1.01
N LEU A 50 -0.97 1.10 -1.75
CA LEU A 50 -2.35 1.21 -2.23
C LEU A 50 -3.36 1.30 -1.08
N ALA A 51 -3.18 0.45 -0.05
CA ALA A 51 -4.02 0.48 1.13
C ALA A 51 -3.92 1.81 1.88
N LYS A 52 -2.74 2.45 1.94
CA LYS A 52 -2.58 3.80 2.51
C LYS A 52 -3.41 4.84 1.75
N ILE A 53 -3.38 4.80 0.42
CA ILE A 53 -4.19 5.72 -0.42
C ILE A 53 -5.68 5.49 -0.16
N THR A 54 -6.12 4.23 -0.11
CA THR A 54 -7.52 3.89 0.18
C THR A 54 -7.91 4.31 1.60
N ALA A 55 -7.08 4.07 2.61
CA ALA A 55 -7.35 4.44 4.00
C ALA A 55 -7.48 5.96 4.18
N LEU A 56 -6.69 6.76 3.47
CA LEU A 56 -6.84 8.23 3.44
C LEU A 56 -8.15 8.68 2.77
N SER A 57 -8.74 7.82 1.94
CA SER A 57 -10.01 8.09 1.25
C SER A 57 -11.25 7.67 2.06
N VAL A 58 -11.07 6.83 3.09
CA VAL A 58 -12.14 6.39 3.99
C VAL A 58 -12.15 7.34 5.20
N PRO A 59 -13.20 8.16 5.40
CA PRO A 59 -13.28 8.98 6.60
C PRO A 59 -13.23 8.09 7.83
N PRO A 60 -12.47 8.46 8.89
CA PRO A 60 -12.38 7.66 10.10
C PRO A 60 -13.80 7.40 10.61
N ALA A 61 -14.11 6.12 10.88
CA ALA A 61 -15.38 5.74 11.47
C ALA A 61 -15.61 6.64 12.69
N ARG A 62 -16.68 7.42 12.67
CA ARG A 62 -17.04 8.27 13.81
C ARG A 62 -17.29 7.33 14.98
N VAL A 63 -16.31 7.23 15.88
CA VAL A 63 -16.50 6.52 17.14
C VAL A 63 -17.55 7.33 17.89
N ALA A 64 -18.78 6.80 17.92
CA ALA A 64 -19.83 7.37 18.74
C ALA A 64 -19.31 7.38 20.18
N ARG A 65 -18.98 8.58 20.69
CA ARG A 65 -18.58 8.77 22.07
C ARG A 65 -19.75 8.27 22.91
N PRO A 66 -19.61 7.23 23.76
CA PRO A 66 -20.69 6.84 24.64
C PRO A 66 -21.04 8.06 25.48
N GLU A 67 -22.27 8.55 25.35
CA GLU A 67 -22.73 9.70 26.11
C GLU A 67 -22.45 9.42 27.59
N ALA A 68 -21.75 10.35 28.23
CA ALA A 68 -21.52 10.27 29.66
C ALA A 68 -22.90 10.22 30.33
N LYS A 69 -23.32 9.03 30.75
CA LYS A 69 -24.50 8.85 31.60
C LYS A 69 -24.21 9.62 32.88
N GLY A 70 -24.73 10.84 32.95
CA GLY A 70 -24.79 11.60 34.18
C GLY A 70 -25.65 10.83 35.19
N LYS A 71 -25.06 10.52 36.33
CA LYS A 71 -25.71 10.55 37.63
C LYS A 71 -24.67 10.70 38.72
#